data_AF-A0A525D2I8-F1
#
_entry.id   AF-A0A525D2I8-F1
#
_cell.length_a   1.000
_cell.length_b   1.000
_cell.length_c   1.000
_cell.angle_alpha   90.00
_cell.angle_beta   90.00
_cell.angle_gamma   90.00
#
_symmetry.space_group_name_H-M   'P 1'
#
loop_
_entity.id
_entity.type
_entity.pdbx_description
1 polymer ?
#
loop_
_entity_poly.entity_id
_entity_poly.type
_entity_poly.pdbx_seq_one_letter_code
_entity_poly.pdbx_strand_id
1 'polypeptide(L)'
;MMFQPLDSVSPKLLPQTVEEVVDMLYEDLSLRDRVIMAALSESQLDSTVYLALAKILRKEFGLYNRNRNLISSCRSYMGTTYDSYEDPAMIIIKELWKKIKSNHHLRLVKA
;
A
#
# COMPACT_ATOMS: atom_id res chain seq x y z
N MET A 1 -30.43 -33.49 -7.93
CA MET A 1 -29.86 -32.36 -7.17
C MET A 1 -28.39 -32.64 -6.97
N MET A 2 -27.49 -31.68 -7.22
CA MET A 2 -26.24 -31.49 -6.47
C MET A 2 -25.76 -30.05 -6.70
N PHE A 3 -26.16 -29.14 -5.82
CA PHE A 3 -25.40 -27.91 -5.61
C PHE A 3 -24.19 -28.31 -4.78
N GLN A 4 -22.99 -28.22 -5.36
CA GLN A 4 -21.76 -28.25 -4.57
C GLN A 4 -21.60 -26.88 -3.87
N PRO A 5 -21.42 -26.83 -2.54
CA PRO A 5 -21.09 -25.58 -1.87
C PRO A 5 -19.70 -25.13 -2.31
N LEU A 6 -19.56 -23.84 -2.66
CA LEU A 6 -18.27 -23.19 -2.85
C LEU A 6 -17.60 -22.93 -1.48
N ASP A 7 -17.46 -23.96 -0.66
CA ASP A 7 -16.79 -23.88 0.64
C ASP A 7 -15.30 -24.19 0.49
N SER A 8 -14.58 -23.27 -0.16
CA SER A 8 -13.16 -23.05 0.13
C SER A 8 -12.76 -21.62 -0.24
N VAL A 9 -13.54 -20.64 0.21
CA VAL A 9 -12.97 -19.31 0.43
C VAL A 9 -11.99 -19.47 1.60
N SER A 10 -10.77 -19.87 1.29
CA SER A 10 -9.64 -19.67 2.20
C SER A 10 -9.74 -18.21 2.63
N PRO A 11 -9.90 -17.89 3.93
CA PRO A 11 -9.94 -16.49 4.33
C PRO A 11 -8.61 -15.92 3.86
N LYS A 12 -8.65 -15.04 2.85
CA LYS A 12 -7.47 -14.29 2.40
C LYS A 12 -7.01 -13.58 3.67
N LEU A 13 -5.96 -14.10 4.29
CA LEU A 13 -5.42 -13.54 5.52
C LEU A 13 -5.09 -12.08 5.20
N LEU A 14 -5.69 -11.17 5.96
CA LEU A 14 -5.38 -9.76 5.79
C LEU A 14 -3.89 -9.57 6.09
N PRO A 15 -3.18 -8.79 5.27
CA PRO A 15 -1.78 -8.50 5.53
C PRO A 15 -1.65 -7.80 6.88
N GLN A 16 -0.64 -8.18 7.65
CA GLN A 16 -0.45 -7.75 9.01
C GLN A 16 0.62 -6.66 9.13
N THR A 17 1.42 -6.45 8.09
CA THR A 17 2.52 -5.49 8.08
C THR A 17 2.41 -4.50 6.91
N VAL A 18 3.03 -3.34 7.07
CA VAL A 18 3.12 -2.34 6.01
C VAL A 18 3.82 -2.93 4.79
N GLU A 19 4.89 -3.70 4.99
CA GLU A 19 5.64 -4.37 3.93
C GLU A 19 4.77 -5.33 3.12
N GLU A 20 3.95 -6.17 3.78
CA GLU A 20 3.05 -7.10 3.09
C GLU A 20 2.01 -6.38 2.24
N VAL A 21 1.46 -5.26 2.74
CA VAL A 21 0.53 -4.43 1.97
C VAL A 21 1.22 -3.79 0.78
N VAL A 22 2.40 -3.21 1.01
CA VAL A 22 3.20 -2.56 -0.04
C VAL A 22 3.59 -3.55 -1.13
N ASP A 23 3.96 -4.78 -0.76
CA ASP A 23 4.32 -5.82 -1.72
C ASP A 23 3.13 -6.26 -2.55
N MET A 24 1.97 -6.46 -1.92
CA MET A 24 0.73 -6.76 -2.65
C MET A 24 0.34 -5.66 -3.62
N LEU A 25 0.36 -4.40 -3.18
CA LEU A 25 0.04 -3.26 -4.05
C LEU A 25 1.06 -3.11 -5.16
N TYR A 26 2.35 -3.31 -4.86
CA TYR A 26 3.41 -3.24 -5.84
C TYR A 26 3.19 -4.28 -6.94
N GLU A 27 2.91 -5.54 -6.59
CA GLU A 27 2.66 -6.61 -7.56
C GLU A 27 1.37 -6.40 -8.37
N ASP A 28 0.32 -5.84 -7.76
CA ASP A 28 -0.96 -5.55 -8.42
C ASP A 28 -0.88 -4.37 -9.41
N LEU A 29 -0.01 -3.38 -9.15
CA LEU A 29 0.16 -2.23 -10.03
C LEU A 29 0.77 -2.62 -11.38
N SER A 30 0.20 -2.09 -12.47
CA SER A 30 0.79 -2.25 -13.80
C SER A 30 2.15 -1.54 -13.91
N LEU A 31 3.00 -1.97 -14.85
CA LEU A 31 4.27 -1.28 -15.11
C LEU A 31 4.07 0.21 -15.42
N ARG A 32 3.02 0.54 -16.18
CA ARG A 32 2.67 1.91 -16.52
C ARG A 32 2.38 2.74 -15.27
N ASP A 33 1.56 2.22 -14.37
CA ASP A 33 1.19 2.93 -13.14
C ASP A 33 2.40 3.10 -12.22
N ARG A 34 3.27 2.09 -12.13
CA ARG A 34 4.55 2.20 -11.39
C ARG A 34 5.45 3.30 -11.98
N VAL A 35 5.56 3.42 -13.30
CA VAL A 35 6.35 4.49 -13.96
C VAL A 35 5.75 5.87 -13.68
N ILE A 36 4.43 6.02 -13.82
CA ILE A 36 3.75 7.28 -13.51
C ILE A 36 3.98 7.65 -12.05
N MET A 37 3.77 6.71 -11.13
CA MET A 37 3.93 6.93 -9.69
C MET A 37 5.36 7.26 -9.30
N ALA A 38 6.37 6.65 -9.96
CA ALA A 38 7.79 6.98 -9.74
C ALA A 38 8.13 8.44 -10.09
N ALA A 39 7.46 9.00 -11.10
CA ALA A 39 7.69 10.36 -11.59
C ALA A 39 6.98 11.44 -10.77
N LEU A 40 6.02 11.07 -9.91
CA LEU A 40 5.30 12.03 -9.07
C LEU A 40 6.21 12.69 -8.03
N SER A 41 5.89 13.93 -7.68
CA SER A 41 6.44 14.59 -6.50
C SER A 41 5.73 14.14 -5.22
N GLU A 42 6.35 14.37 -4.07
CA GLU A 42 5.74 14.11 -2.77
C GLU A 42 4.44 14.92 -2.57
N SER A 43 4.41 16.19 -3.00
CA SER A 43 3.20 17.01 -2.95
C SER A 43 2.03 16.45 -3.78
N GLN A 44 2.31 15.79 -4.91
CA GLN A 44 1.30 15.13 -5.72
C GLN A 44 0.82 13.83 -5.08
N LEU A 45 1.71 13.15 -4.35
CA LEU A 45 1.37 11.97 -3.54
C LEU A 45 0.39 12.35 -2.42
N ASP A 46 0.71 13.39 -1.67
CA ASP A 46 -0.06 13.86 -0.51
C ASP A 46 -1.46 14.37 -0.89
N SER A 47 -1.60 14.89 -2.10
CA SER A 47 -2.86 15.42 -2.61
C SER A 47 -3.62 14.39 -3.46
N THR A 48 -3.15 14.13 -4.68
CA THR A 48 -3.92 13.44 -5.72
C THR A 48 -3.99 11.94 -5.44
N VAL A 49 -2.84 11.32 -5.15
CA VAL A 49 -2.76 9.87 -4.94
C VAL A 49 -3.43 9.49 -3.62
N TYR A 50 -3.18 10.26 -2.56
CA TYR A 50 -3.82 10.05 -1.27
C TYR A 50 -5.35 10.12 -1.36
N LEU A 51 -5.91 11.16 -2.00
CA LEU A 51 -7.36 11.27 -2.16
C LEU A 51 -7.97 10.10 -2.94
N ALA A 52 -7.27 9.58 -3.95
CA ALA A 52 -7.72 8.45 -4.75
C ALA A 52 -7.65 7.12 -3.99
N LEU A 53 -6.56 6.87 -3.26
CA LEU A 53 -6.26 5.54 -2.71
C LEU A 53 -6.67 5.38 -1.24
N ALA A 54 -6.64 6.45 -0.43
CA ALA A 54 -6.78 6.31 1.02
C ALA A 54 -8.12 5.66 1.43
N LYS A 55 -9.22 5.99 0.74
CA LYS A 55 -10.52 5.35 1.01
C LYS A 55 -10.51 3.85 0.71
N ILE A 56 -9.85 3.45 -0.38
CA ILE A 56 -9.73 2.06 -0.81
C ILE A 56 -8.86 1.30 0.21
N LEU A 57 -7.68 1.83 0.53
CA LEU A 57 -6.76 1.21 1.48
C LEU A 57 -7.40 0.99 2.85
N ARG A 58 -8.12 2.00 3.37
CA ARG A 58 -8.78 1.88 4.67
C ARG A 58 -9.87 0.82 4.67
N LYS A 59 -10.60 0.67 3.56
CA LYS A 59 -11.66 -0.33 3.41
C LYS A 59 -11.10 -1.74 3.25
N GLU A 60 -10.21 -1.93 2.28
CA GLU A 60 -9.69 -3.25 1.89
C GLU A 60 -8.77 -3.84 2.96
N PHE A 61 -7.90 -3.03 3.57
CA PHE A 61 -6.95 -3.49 4.58
C PHE A 61 -7.43 -3.28 6.02
N GLY A 62 -8.63 -2.74 6.22
CA GLY A 62 -9.26 -2.66 7.54
C GLY A 62 -8.61 -1.67 8.51
N LEU A 63 -8.13 -0.52 8.01
CA LEU A 63 -7.42 0.49 8.81
C LEU A 63 -8.32 1.22 9.82
N TYR A 64 -9.65 1.15 9.69
CA TYR A 64 -10.61 1.68 10.66
C TYR A 64 -10.84 0.78 11.89
N ASN A 65 -9.81 0.08 12.39
CA ASN A 65 -9.82 -0.81 13.58
C ASN A 65 -10.11 -2.31 13.34
N ARG A 66 -10.15 -2.79 12.10
CA ARG A 66 -10.30 -4.24 11.83
C ARG A 66 -8.95 -4.95 11.85
N ASN A 67 -7.92 -4.31 11.32
CA ASN A 67 -6.59 -4.89 11.20
C ASN A 67 -5.60 -4.24 12.17
N ARG A 68 -5.68 -4.65 13.44
CA ARG A 68 -4.87 -4.05 14.51
C ARG A 68 -3.37 -4.27 14.32
N ASN A 69 -2.98 -5.40 13.73
CA ASN A 69 -1.57 -5.70 13.47
C ASN A 69 -1.00 -4.72 12.45
N LEU A 70 -1.72 -4.50 11.33
CA LEU A 70 -1.30 -3.51 10.34
C LEU A 70 -1.26 -2.09 10.90
N ILE A 71 -2.26 -1.70 11.70
CA ILE A 71 -2.25 -0.39 12.38
C ILE A 71 -1.05 -0.26 13.31
N SER A 72 -0.70 -1.32 14.04
CA SER A 72 0.49 -1.35 14.90
C SER A 72 1.77 -1.26 14.08
N SER A 73 1.83 -1.92 12.93
CA SER A 73 2.95 -1.82 11.99
C SER A 73 3.07 -0.40 11.43
N CYS A 74 1.97 0.25 11.02
CA CYS A 74 2.01 1.67 10.63
C CYS A 74 2.57 2.57 11.74
N ARG A 75 2.20 2.32 13.01
CA ARG A 75 2.67 3.12 14.15
C ARG A 75 4.18 3.04 14.37
N SER A 76 4.87 1.95 13.99
CA SER A 76 6.34 1.90 14.15
C SER A 76 7.08 2.87 13.24
N TYR A 77 6.43 3.38 12.17
CA TYR A 77 6.99 4.42 11.30
C TYR A 77 6.71 5.84 11.80
N MET A 78 5.76 6.02 12.73
CA MET A 78 5.39 7.31 13.28
C MET A 78 6.44 7.79 14.29
N GLY A 79 6.80 9.07 14.24
CA GLY A 79 7.81 9.68 15.12
C GLY A 79 9.26 9.29 14.83
N THR A 80 9.47 8.36 13.89
CA THR A 80 10.80 7.95 13.40
C THR A 80 11.02 8.42 11.97
N THR A 81 10.11 8.03 11.07
CA THR A 81 10.18 8.29 9.63
C THR A 81 9.15 9.32 9.18
N TYR A 82 7.97 9.30 9.81
CA TYR A 82 6.84 10.18 9.50
C TYR A 82 6.32 10.89 10.75
N ASP A 83 5.45 11.88 10.54
CA ASP A 83 4.81 12.61 11.64
C ASP A 83 4.03 11.68 12.57
N SER A 84 3.98 12.05 13.86
CA SER A 84 3.36 11.22 14.91
C SER A 84 1.85 11.02 14.74
N TYR A 85 1.21 11.83 13.89
CA TYR A 85 -0.23 11.82 13.62
C TYR A 85 -0.54 11.54 12.14
N GLU A 86 0.44 11.04 11.38
CA GLU A 86 0.26 10.67 9.99
C GLU A 86 -0.83 9.59 9.85
N ASP A 87 -1.66 9.69 8.81
CA ASP A 87 -2.69 8.69 8.57
C ASP A 87 -2.04 7.34 8.15
N PRO A 88 -2.44 6.19 8.73
CA PRO A 88 -1.91 4.89 8.34
C PRO A 88 -1.97 4.60 6.83
N ALA A 89 -2.99 5.12 6.12
CA ALA A 89 -3.06 4.97 4.66
C ALA A 89 -1.97 5.79 3.95
N MET A 90 -1.63 6.98 4.45
CA MET A 90 -0.54 7.79 3.92
C MET A 90 0.81 7.09 4.10
N ILE A 91 1.05 6.47 5.26
CA ILE A 91 2.28 5.69 5.52
C ILE A 91 2.45 4.60 4.46
N ILE A 92 1.40 3.82 4.19
CA ILE A 92 1.42 2.76 3.17
C ILE A 92 1.70 3.34 1.78
N ILE A 93 1.07 4.47 1.41
CA ILE A 93 1.28 5.13 0.12
C ILE A 93 2.72 5.62 -0.04
N LYS A 94 3.29 6.25 1.00
CA LYS A 94 4.67 6.75 1.00
C LYS A 94 5.67 5.59 0.91
N GLU A 95 5.47 4.50 1.64
CA GLU A 95 6.33 3.31 1.55
C GLU A 95 6.23 2.61 0.18
N LEU A 96 5.02 2.51 -0.40
CA LEU A 96 4.84 2.00 -1.77
C LEU A 96 5.59 2.87 -2.78
N TRP A 97 5.50 4.18 -2.66
CA TRP A 97 6.20 5.12 -3.53
C TRP A 97 7.72 4.99 -3.43
N LYS A 98 8.28 4.85 -2.21
CA LYS A 98 9.69 4.58 -1.99
C LYS A 98 10.13 3.28 -2.67
N LYS A 99 9.38 2.20 -2.49
CA LYS A 99 9.66 0.90 -3.14
C LYS A 99 9.68 1.04 -4.67
N ILE A 100 8.67 1.70 -5.24
CA ILE A 100 8.59 1.95 -6.69
C ILE A 100 9.81 2.74 -7.19
N LYS A 101 10.19 3.83 -6.51
CA LYS A 101 11.37 4.64 -6.90
C LYS A 101 12.67 3.86 -6.85
N SER A 102 12.88 3.07 -5.80
CA SER A 102 14.10 2.26 -5.66
C SER A 102 14.23 1.24 -6.81
N ASN A 103 13.13 0.62 -7.22
CA ASN A 103 13.12 -0.34 -8.33
C ASN A 103 13.16 0.33 -9.71
N HIS A 104 12.65 1.56 -9.84
CA HIS A 104 12.67 2.30 -11.10
C HIS A 104 14.09 2.79 -11.46
N HIS A 105 14.88 3.22 -10.47
CA HIS A 105 16.27 3.63 -10.70
C HIS A 105 17.15 2.47 -11.24
N LEU A 106 16.84 1.23 -10.86
CA LEU A 106 17.55 0.04 -11.35
C LEU A 106 17.28 -0.26 -12.84
N ARG A 107 16.19 0.29 -13.43
CA ARG A 107 15.84 0.09 -14.84
C ARG A 107 16.32 1.20 -15.77
N LEU A 108 16.88 2.29 -15.25
CA LEU A 108 17.57 3.31 -16.04
C LEU A 108 18.99 2.82 -16.38
N VAL A 109 19.10 1.72 -17.11
CA VAL A 109 20.36 1.33 -17.72
C VAL A 109 20.60 2.28 -18.89
N LYS A 110 21.65 3.10 -18.78
CA LYS A 110 22.15 3.97 -19.85
C LYS A 110 22.28 3.17 -21.15
N ALA A 111 21.68 3.69 -22.22
CA ALA A 111 22.11 3.39 -23.58
C ALA A 111 23.47 4.04 -23.85
#